data_AF-A0A3A8L9B0-F1
#
_entry.id   AF-A0A3A8L9B0-F1
#
_cell.length_a   1.000
_cell.length_b   1.000
_cell.length_c   1.000
_cell.angle_alpha   90.00
_cell.angle_beta   90.00
_cell.angle_gamma   90.00
#
_symmetry.space_group_name_H-M   'P 1'
#
loop_
_entity.id
_entity.type
_entity.pdbx_description
1 polymer ?
#
loop_
_entity_poly.entity_id
_entity_poly.type
_entity_poly.pdbx_seq_one_letter_code
_entity_poly.pdbx_strand_id
1 'polypeptide(L)'
;MAQPGYRQDVKTTMLMSGVTTPNVVSLRIHPEHDHQGVFKTGADGRDPVVAMQVHDVRKIASANLNNTEEEHSVKEFRVIFAMGEWKLPEKPGELRFDGTSGTSLESIDCCRLTCERPEVSGVLRLTPGIPAFRIVDDSVEQNPIPNCRIRVQGPDRREQEFETDAQGEVFIPRTGDEVYTLLGVVQDDLPLAGALLGEWTVESMPDLP
;
A
#
# COMPACT_ATOMS: atom_id res chain seq x y z
N MET A 1 -42.45 -29.07 -35.85
CA MET A 1 -41.10 -28.63 -36.28
C MET A 1 -40.58 -27.66 -35.23
N ALA A 2 -39.48 -27.98 -34.56
CA ALA A 2 -38.85 -27.05 -33.61
C ALA A 2 -38.18 -25.90 -34.40
N GLN A 3 -38.40 -24.65 -34.00
CA GLN A 3 -37.69 -23.52 -34.57
C GLN A 3 -36.17 -23.71 -34.33
N PRO A 4 -35.30 -23.45 -35.32
CA PRO A 4 -33.86 -23.51 -35.10
C PRO A 4 -33.50 -22.49 -34.03
N GLY A 5 -33.08 -22.99 -32.86
CA GLY A 5 -32.77 -22.17 -31.70
C GLY A 5 -31.56 -21.28 -31.96
N TYR A 6 -31.67 -20.01 -31.59
CA TYR A 6 -30.52 -19.12 -31.45
C TYR A 6 -29.70 -19.59 -30.24
N ARG A 7 -28.42 -19.90 -30.45
CA ARG A 7 -27.49 -20.24 -29.38
C ARG A 7 -26.31 -19.29 -29.41
N GLN A 8 -26.06 -18.65 -28.27
CA GLN A 8 -24.91 -17.80 -28.06
C GLN A 8 -24.11 -18.34 -26.88
N ASP A 9 -22.87 -18.73 -27.14
CA ASP A 9 -21.93 -19.16 -26.11
C ASP A 9 -20.85 -18.06 -25.98
N VAL A 10 -20.70 -17.48 -24.78
CA VAL A 10 -19.70 -16.44 -24.50
C VAL A 10 -18.67 -16.99 -23.53
N LYS A 11 -17.39 -16.89 -23.89
CA LYS A 11 -16.26 -17.18 -23.01
C LYS A 11 -15.44 -15.90 -22.82
N THR A 12 -15.35 -15.43 -21.59
CA THR A 12 -14.51 -14.29 -21.20
C THR A 12 -13.33 -14.81 -20.39
N THR A 13 -12.12 -14.41 -20.77
CA THR A 13 -10.89 -14.67 -20.00
C THR A 13 -10.31 -13.33 -19.58
N MET A 14 -9.94 -13.20 -18.31
CA MET A 14 -9.39 -11.97 -17.75
C MET A 14 -8.04 -12.29 -17.14
N LEU A 15 -7.03 -11.51 -17.49
CA LEU A 15 -5.69 -11.60 -16.93
C LEU A 15 -5.37 -10.28 -16.23
N MET A 16 -5.06 -10.36 -14.95
CA MET A 16 -4.54 -9.21 -14.22
C MET A 16 -3.10 -8.97 -14.66
N SER A 17 -2.82 -7.79 -15.21
CA SER A 17 -1.46 -7.37 -15.56
C SER A 17 -1.29 -5.92 -15.16
N GLY A 18 -0.65 -5.68 -14.02
CA GLY A 18 -0.36 -4.33 -13.56
C GLY A 18 -0.22 -4.22 -12.05
N VAL A 19 0.48 -3.19 -11.61
CA VAL A 19 0.49 -2.74 -10.23
C VAL A 19 -0.47 -1.56 -10.15
N THR A 20 -1.49 -1.66 -9.29
CA THR A 20 -2.32 -0.50 -8.93
C THR A 20 -1.81 0.09 -7.63
N THR A 21 -1.88 1.41 -7.50
CA THR A 21 -1.69 2.07 -6.21
C THR A 21 -3.04 2.07 -5.50
N PRO A 22 -3.18 1.46 -4.31
CA PRO A 22 -4.39 1.61 -3.54
C PRO A 22 -4.68 3.10 -3.31
N ASN A 23 -5.94 3.49 -3.47
CA ASN A 23 -6.42 4.78 -2.99
C ASN A 23 -6.46 4.78 -1.43
N VAL A 24 -7.04 5.80 -0.80
CA VAL A 24 -7.15 5.92 0.67
C VAL A 24 -7.57 4.60 1.32
N VAL A 25 -6.70 4.12 2.20
CA VAL A 25 -6.92 2.94 3.04
C VAL A 25 -7.33 3.38 4.44
N SER A 26 -8.15 2.58 5.13
CA SER A 26 -8.47 2.78 6.53
C SER A 26 -7.97 1.59 7.33
N LEU A 27 -7.20 1.87 8.38
CA LEU A 27 -6.89 0.95 9.45
C LEU A 27 -7.66 1.40 10.70
N ARG A 28 -8.53 0.55 11.23
CA ARG A 28 -9.20 0.78 12.52
C ARG A 28 -8.65 -0.20 13.54
N ILE A 29 -8.26 0.31 14.69
CA ILE A 29 -7.75 -0.47 15.81
C ILE A 29 -8.83 -0.50 16.89
N HIS A 30 -9.07 -1.67 17.46
CA HIS A 30 -10.02 -1.93 18.53
C HIS A 30 -9.24 -2.29 19.82
N PRO A 31 -8.83 -1.30 20.63
CA PRO A 31 -8.05 -1.55 21.85
C PRO A 31 -8.77 -2.48 22.84
N GLU A 32 -10.10 -2.40 22.89
CA GLU A 32 -10.97 -3.21 23.74
C GLU A 32 -11.06 -4.68 23.30
N HIS A 33 -10.57 -5.00 22.09
CA HIS A 33 -10.55 -6.34 21.51
C HIS A 33 -9.11 -6.79 21.24
N ASP A 34 -8.22 -6.73 22.24
CA ASP A 34 -6.81 -7.20 22.13
C ASP A 34 -6.06 -6.54 20.94
N HIS A 35 -6.30 -5.25 20.73
CA HIS A 35 -5.73 -4.45 19.62
C HIS A 35 -6.02 -5.05 18.24
N GLN A 36 -7.22 -5.60 18.04
CA GLN A 36 -7.61 -6.09 16.73
C GLN A 36 -7.72 -4.95 15.71
N GLY A 37 -7.15 -5.19 14.53
CA GLY A 37 -7.16 -4.27 13.40
C GLY A 37 -8.11 -4.73 12.31
N VAL A 38 -8.86 -3.79 11.72
CA VAL A 38 -9.56 -4.00 10.44
C VAL A 38 -8.93 -3.06 9.42
N PHE A 39 -8.47 -3.62 8.32
CA PHE A 39 -7.97 -2.85 7.18
C PHE A 39 -8.92 -2.97 6.00
N LYS A 40 -9.22 -1.84 5.37
CA LYS A 40 -10.13 -1.76 4.23
C LYS A 40 -9.63 -0.77 3.19
N THR A 41 -9.72 -1.16 1.92
CA THR A 41 -9.48 -0.25 0.79
C THR A 41 -10.74 0.55 0.44
N GLY A 42 -10.58 1.73 -0.18
CA GLY A 42 -11.70 2.59 -0.59
C GLY A 42 -12.42 3.28 0.58
N ALA A 43 -11.68 3.59 1.65
CA ALA A 43 -12.25 4.07 2.90
C ALA A 43 -12.89 5.47 2.81
N ASP A 44 -12.52 6.26 1.81
CA ASP A 44 -13.07 7.58 1.50
C ASP A 44 -14.24 7.51 0.47
N GLY A 45 -14.73 6.30 0.18
CA GLY A 45 -15.80 6.06 -0.79
C GLY A 45 -15.32 6.01 -2.25
N ARG A 46 -14.01 6.14 -2.49
CA ARG A 46 -13.41 5.95 -3.83
C ARG A 46 -12.76 4.57 -3.90
N ASP A 47 -13.50 3.62 -4.46
CA ASP A 47 -13.05 2.23 -4.61
C ASP A 47 -11.74 2.16 -5.43
N PRO A 48 -10.74 1.37 -5.00
CA PRO A 48 -9.54 1.17 -5.80
C PRO A 48 -9.88 0.39 -7.07
N VAL A 49 -9.22 0.74 -8.17
CA VAL A 49 -9.40 0.09 -9.48
C VAL A 49 -8.11 -0.61 -9.92
N VAL A 50 -8.27 -1.76 -10.56
CA VAL A 50 -7.20 -2.53 -11.19
C VAL A 50 -7.48 -2.63 -12.68
N ALA A 51 -6.51 -2.27 -13.51
CA ALA A 51 -6.57 -2.53 -14.94
C ALA A 51 -6.32 -4.02 -15.22
N MET A 52 -7.21 -4.66 -15.97
CA MET A 52 -7.07 -6.06 -16.39
C MET A 52 -7.17 -6.15 -17.91
N GLN A 53 -6.34 -7.02 -18.49
CA GLN A 53 -6.50 -7.42 -19.89
C GLN A 53 -7.66 -8.40 -19.99
N VAL A 54 -8.59 -8.12 -20.90
CA VAL A 54 -9.80 -8.91 -21.11
C VAL A 54 -9.81 -9.44 -22.54
N HIS A 55 -9.95 -10.75 -22.66
CA HIS A 55 -10.10 -11.47 -23.91
C HIS A 55 -11.49 -12.13 -23.95
N ASP A 56 -12.35 -11.61 -24.82
CA ASP A 56 -13.73 -12.05 -24.99
C ASP A 56 -13.86 -12.86 -26.30
N VAL A 57 -14.39 -14.08 -26.20
CA VAL A 57 -14.69 -14.95 -27.36
C VAL A 57 -16.19 -15.23 -27.38
N ARG A 58 -16.88 -14.77 -28.41
CA ARG A 58 -18.34 -14.94 -28.59
C ARG A 58 -18.61 -15.85 -29.78
N LYS A 59 -19.27 -16.98 -29.54
CA LYS A 59 -19.71 -17.91 -30.59
C LYS A 59 -21.21 -17.73 -30.80
N ILE A 60 -21.60 -17.32 -32.00
CA ILE A 60 -22.99 -17.09 -32.39
C ILE A 60 -23.39 -18.15 -33.41
N ALA A 61 -24.35 -18.99 -33.04
CA ALA A 61 -24.92 -20.01 -33.91
C ALA A 61 -26.43 -19.80 -34.10
N SER A 62 -26.84 -19.65 -35.35
CA SER A 62 -28.24 -19.57 -35.78
C SER A 62 -28.42 -20.30 -37.12
N ALA A 63 -29.67 -20.43 -37.58
CA ALA A 63 -29.99 -21.12 -38.84
C ALA A 63 -29.20 -20.62 -40.06
N ASN A 64 -28.84 -19.34 -40.09
CA ASN A 64 -28.20 -18.69 -41.24
C ASN A 64 -26.85 -18.04 -40.90
N LEU A 65 -26.37 -18.17 -39.66
CA LEU A 65 -25.17 -17.49 -39.19
C LEU A 65 -24.40 -18.40 -38.25
N ASN A 66 -23.15 -18.67 -38.58
CA ASN A 66 -22.20 -19.30 -37.68
C ASN A 66 -20.94 -18.43 -37.67
N ASN A 67 -20.77 -17.64 -36.61
CA ASN A 67 -19.65 -16.72 -36.49
C ASN A 67 -18.98 -16.85 -35.11
N THR A 68 -17.68 -16.61 -35.08
CA THR A 68 -16.92 -16.41 -33.84
C THR A 68 -16.34 -15.01 -33.87
N GLU A 69 -16.65 -14.23 -32.85
CA GLU A 69 -16.09 -12.89 -32.63
C GLU A 69 -15.09 -12.96 -31.48
N GLU A 70 -13.93 -12.35 -31.68
CA GLU A 70 -12.87 -12.25 -30.68
C GLU A 70 -12.54 -10.78 -30.43
N GLU A 71 -12.46 -10.40 -29.16
CA GLU A 71 -12.17 -9.03 -28.73
C GLU A 71 -11.07 -9.05 -27.67
N HIS A 72 -10.08 -8.18 -27.83
CA HIS A 72 -9.06 -7.89 -26.82
C HIS A 72 -9.22 -6.45 -26.35
N SER A 73 -9.32 -6.26 -25.05
CA SER A 73 -9.48 -4.93 -24.44
C SER A 73 -8.72 -4.84 -23.12
N VAL A 74 -8.46 -3.62 -22.67
CA VAL A 74 -8.06 -3.34 -21.28
C VAL A 74 -9.26 -2.69 -20.60
N LYS A 75 -9.68 -3.26 -19.47
CA LYS A 75 -10.82 -2.78 -18.69
C LYS A 75 -10.39 -2.57 -17.25
N GLU A 76 -10.89 -1.51 -16.63
CA GLU A 76 -10.67 -1.23 -15.21
C GLU A 76 -11.78 -1.88 -14.38
N PHE A 77 -11.39 -2.49 -13.27
CA PHE A 77 -12.32 -3.18 -12.38
C PHE A 77 -12.08 -2.74 -10.94
N ARG A 78 -13.16 -2.49 -10.19
CA ARG A 78 -13.04 -2.22 -8.76
C ARG A 78 -12.64 -3.48 -8.03
N VAL A 79 -11.71 -3.35 -7.07
CA VAL A 79 -11.24 -4.45 -6.22
C VAL A 79 -11.28 -4.02 -4.76
N ILE A 80 -12.36 -4.37 -4.06
CA ILE A 80 -12.49 -4.07 -2.64
C ILE A 80 -12.12 -5.32 -1.86
N PHE A 81 -11.18 -5.19 -0.95
CA PHE A 81 -10.87 -6.22 0.02
C PHE A 81 -10.80 -5.62 1.41
N ALA A 82 -11.19 -6.44 2.37
CA ALA A 82 -11.02 -6.16 3.77
C ALA A 82 -10.20 -7.27 4.40
N MET A 83 -9.35 -6.87 5.32
CA MET A 83 -8.59 -7.75 6.18
C MET A 83 -9.38 -7.82 7.48
N GLY A 84 -9.80 -9.03 7.84
CA GLY A 84 -10.56 -9.30 9.06
C GLY A 84 -9.76 -8.96 10.32
N GLU A 85 -10.38 -9.10 11.49
CA GLU A 85 -9.79 -8.77 12.79
C GLU A 85 -8.44 -9.47 12.99
N TRP A 86 -7.35 -8.71 12.93
CA TRP A 86 -5.99 -9.22 13.18
C TRP A 86 -5.43 -8.66 14.45
N LYS A 87 -4.76 -9.50 15.23
CA LYS A 87 -4.01 -9.03 16.39
C LYS A 87 -2.87 -8.14 15.90
N LEU A 88 -2.97 -6.85 16.15
CA LEU A 88 -1.88 -5.92 15.85
C LEU A 88 -0.76 -6.11 16.89
N PRO A 89 0.51 -6.04 16.46
CA PRO A 89 1.62 -6.10 17.38
C PRO A 89 1.59 -4.86 18.29
N GLU A 90 1.97 -5.05 19.55
CA GLU A 90 2.08 -3.96 20.52
C GLU A 90 3.17 -2.93 20.12
N LYS A 91 4.11 -3.34 19.27
CA LYS A 91 5.19 -2.49 18.76
C LYS A 91 5.01 -2.25 17.26
N PRO A 92 5.28 -1.03 16.77
CA PRO A 92 5.38 -0.74 15.34
C PRO A 92 6.29 -1.74 14.61
N GLY A 93 5.93 -2.10 13.39
CA GLY A 93 6.61 -3.14 12.62
C GLY A 93 5.86 -3.56 11.36
N GLU A 94 6.43 -4.52 10.64
CA GLU A 94 5.81 -5.09 9.45
C GLU A 94 4.65 -6.03 9.81
N LEU A 95 3.53 -5.83 9.13
CA LEU A 95 2.36 -6.70 9.10
C LEU A 95 2.26 -7.32 7.72
N ARG A 96 2.52 -8.63 7.65
CA ARG A 96 2.33 -9.39 6.43
C ARG A 96 0.93 -9.96 6.35
N PHE A 97 0.39 -10.00 5.15
CA PHE A 97 -0.89 -10.62 4.89
C PHE A 97 -0.92 -11.39 3.59
N ASP A 98 -1.72 -12.44 3.57
CA ASP A 98 -1.92 -13.36 2.47
C ASP A 98 -3.32 -14.00 2.51
N GLY A 99 -3.56 -14.97 1.63
CA GLY A 99 -4.82 -15.72 1.58
C GLY A 99 -5.12 -16.56 2.83
N THR A 100 -4.13 -16.83 3.69
CA THR A 100 -4.31 -17.58 4.94
C THR A 100 -4.55 -16.69 6.15
N SER A 101 -4.27 -15.40 6.01
CA SER A 101 -4.35 -14.40 7.09
C SER A 101 -5.80 -13.98 7.42
N GLY A 102 -6.83 -14.61 6.85
CA GLY A 102 -8.22 -14.17 7.04
C GLY A 102 -8.59 -12.94 6.22
N THR A 103 -7.83 -12.66 5.16
CA THR A 103 -8.15 -11.63 4.16
C THR A 103 -9.42 -12.03 3.41
N SER A 104 -10.47 -11.21 3.50
CA SER A 104 -11.72 -11.41 2.78
C SER A 104 -11.83 -10.43 1.62
N LEU A 105 -11.83 -10.98 0.41
CA LEU A 105 -12.20 -10.22 -0.77
C LEU A 105 -13.69 -9.84 -0.67
N GLU A 106 -14.00 -8.54 -0.54
CA GLU A 106 -15.38 -8.07 -0.40
C GLU A 106 -16.09 -8.02 -1.77
N SER A 107 -15.43 -7.51 -2.81
CA SER A 107 -16.01 -7.44 -4.15
C SER A 107 -14.99 -7.23 -5.27
N ILE A 108 -15.26 -7.84 -6.43
CA ILE A 108 -14.63 -7.48 -7.71
C ILE A 108 -15.73 -7.33 -8.76
N ASP A 109 -15.77 -6.19 -9.45
CA ASP A 109 -16.84 -5.81 -10.39
C ASP A 109 -17.06 -6.81 -11.54
N CYS A 110 -16.07 -7.64 -11.87
CA CYS A 110 -16.16 -8.59 -12.98
C CYS A 110 -16.55 -10.01 -12.60
N CYS A 111 -16.54 -10.36 -11.31
CA CYS A 111 -16.63 -11.75 -10.92
C CYS A 111 -17.94 -12.10 -10.20
N ARG A 112 -18.89 -12.65 -10.96
CA ARG A 112 -20.06 -13.34 -10.40
C ARG A 112 -19.71 -14.81 -10.15
N LEU A 113 -19.76 -15.24 -8.89
CA LEU A 113 -19.84 -16.61 -8.32
C LEU A 113 -18.89 -17.73 -8.85
N THR A 114 -18.38 -17.69 -10.08
CA THR A 114 -17.71 -18.83 -10.75
C THR A 114 -16.28 -18.53 -11.24
N CYS A 115 -15.75 -17.32 -11.07
CA CYS A 115 -14.32 -17.10 -11.33
C CYS A 115 -13.52 -17.38 -10.07
N GLU A 116 -12.31 -17.88 -10.30
CA GLU A 116 -11.29 -18.03 -9.27
C GLU A 116 -11.06 -16.66 -8.63
N ARG A 117 -11.16 -16.60 -7.29
CA ARG A 117 -10.94 -15.37 -6.55
C ARG A 117 -9.44 -15.06 -6.60
N PRO A 118 -9.02 -13.81 -6.89
CA PRO A 118 -7.61 -13.49 -6.80
C PRO A 118 -7.11 -13.63 -5.37
N GLU A 119 -5.89 -14.12 -5.25
CA GLU A 119 -5.17 -14.09 -3.99
C GLU A 119 -4.69 -12.66 -3.71
N VAL A 120 -4.95 -12.18 -2.50
CA VAL A 120 -4.52 -10.86 -2.05
C VAL A 120 -3.47 -11.05 -0.97
N SER A 121 -2.27 -10.55 -1.23
CA SER A 121 -1.16 -10.57 -0.29
C SER A 121 -0.41 -9.25 -0.30
N GLY A 122 0.22 -8.89 0.81
CA GLY A 122 1.01 -7.67 0.91
C GLY A 122 1.67 -7.49 2.26
N VAL A 123 2.30 -6.32 2.41
CA VAL A 123 2.96 -5.90 3.64
C VAL A 123 2.50 -4.50 3.98
N LEU A 124 1.95 -4.31 5.18
CA LEU A 124 1.76 -3.00 5.78
C LEU A 124 2.89 -2.76 6.78
N ARG A 125 3.38 -1.53 6.88
CA ARG A 125 4.33 -1.15 7.91
C ARG A 125 3.62 -0.23 8.88
N LEU A 126 3.44 -0.69 10.13
CA LEU A 126 2.99 0.16 11.22
C LEU A 126 4.15 1.00 11.69
N THR A 127 3.99 2.32 11.67
CA THR A 127 4.95 3.28 12.20
C THR A 127 4.38 3.95 13.46
N PRO A 128 5.22 4.48 14.37
CA PRO A 128 4.74 5.22 15.54
C PRO A 128 3.93 6.49 15.19
N GLY A 129 4.12 7.01 13.97
CA GLY A 129 3.48 8.22 13.46
C GLY A 129 3.93 8.49 12.03
N ILE A 130 3.88 9.75 11.60
CA ILE A 130 4.41 10.19 10.30
C ILE A 130 5.89 10.52 10.49
N PRO A 131 6.79 10.05 9.60
CA PRO A 131 8.20 10.35 9.73
C PRO A 131 8.46 11.85 9.58
N ALA A 132 9.34 12.38 10.42
CA ALA A 132 9.74 13.77 10.39
C ALA A 132 10.67 14.07 9.22
N PHE A 133 11.60 13.16 8.95
CA PHE A 133 12.58 13.22 7.88
C PHE A 133 12.83 11.81 7.36
N ARG A 134 13.28 11.72 6.12
CA ARG A 134 13.93 10.53 5.57
C ARG A 134 15.33 10.89 5.14
N ILE A 135 16.31 10.15 5.66
CA ILE A 135 17.73 10.31 5.37
C ILE A 135 18.11 9.32 4.29
N VAL A 136 18.66 9.84 3.19
CA VAL A 136 19.06 9.07 2.01
C VAL A 136 20.48 9.42 1.60
N ASP A 137 21.11 8.51 0.86
CA ASP A 137 22.39 8.77 0.20
C ASP A 137 22.23 9.78 -0.95
N ASP A 138 23.34 10.22 -1.52
CA ASP A 138 23.40 11.16 -2.64
C ASP A 138 23.30 10.49 -4.02
N SER A 139 22.96 9.19 -4.05
CA SER A 139 22.76 8.47 -5.30
C SER A 139 21.51 8.96 -6.03
N VAL A 140 21.42 8.65 -7.33
CA VAL A 140 20.22 8.96 -8.12
C VAL A 140 19.01 8.21 -7.59
N GLU A 141 19.23 7.02 -7.05
CA GLU A 141 18.21 6.16 -6.46
C GLU A 141 17.78 6.60 -5.05
N GLN A 142 18.52 7.52 -4.41
CA GLN A 142 18.27 8.03 -3.07
C GLN A 142 18.04 6.89 -2.07
N ASN A 143 19.04 6.01 -1.91
CA ASN A 143 18.88 4.84 -1.06
C ASN A 143 18.79 5.27 0.41
N PRO A 144 17.81 4.77 1.18
CA PRO A 144 17.69 5.11 2.59
C PRO A 144 18.88 4.66 3.42
N ILE A 145 19.27 5.48 4.40
CA ILE A 145 20.39 5.20 5.32
C ILE A 145 19.84 4.73 6.67
N PRO A 146 19.87 3.42 6.97
CA PRO A 146 19.30 2.87 8.19
C PRO A 146 20.22 3.03 9.41
N ASN A 147 19.62 3.06 10.61
CA ASN A 147 20.30 3.08 11.90
C ASN A 147 21.35 4.20 12.03
N CYS A 148 21.14 5.33 11.36
CA CYS A 148 22.02 6.49 11.45
C CYS A 148 21.51 7.43 12.55
N ARG A 149 22.42 7.91 13.39
CA ARG A 149 22.10 8.90 14.42
C ARG A 149 21.99 10.28 13.77
N ILE A 150 20.92 10.98 14.09
CA ILE A 150 20.70 12.35 13.65
C ILE A 150 20.58 13.28 14.84
N ARG A 151 20.98 14.52 14.63
CA ARG A 151 20.92 15.60 15.61
C ARG A 151 19.90 16.62 15.16
N VAL A 152 18.96 16.93 16.03
CA VAL A 152 17.84 17.82 15.72
C VAL A 152 17.71 18.87 16.81
N GLN A 153 17.45 20.11 16.42
CA GLN A 153 17.03 21.15 17.34
C GLN A 153 15.50 21.19 17.43
N GLY A 154 14.99 21.01 18.64
CA GLY A 154 13.57 21.14 18.94
C GLY A 154 13.09 22.59 19.08
N PRO A 155 11.78 22.80 19.26
CA PRO A 155 11.17 24.13 19.39
C PRO A 155 11.67 24.92 20.59
N ASP A 156 12.13 24.24 21.65
CA ASP A 156 12.74 24.82 22.85
C ASP A 156 14.23 25.19 22.66
N ARG A 157 14.73 25.10 21.42
CA ARG A 157 16.14 25.25 21.03
C ARG A 157 17.07 24.21 21.66
N ARG A 158 16.56 23.18 22.31
CA ARG A 158 17.38 22.08 22.82
C ARG A 158 17.66 21.10 21.71
N GLU A 159 18.86 20.54 21.80
CA GLU A 159 19.36 19.58 20.84
C GLU A 159 19.09 18.18 21.36
N GLN A 160 18.57 17.34 20.48
CA GLN A 160 18.17 15.98 20.76
C GLN A 160 18.70 15.07 19.66
N GLU A 161 18.88 13.80 19.99
CA GLU A 161 19.33 12.80 19.04
C GLU A 161 18.26 11.75 18.81
N PHE A 162 18.14 11.35 17.56
CA PHE A 162 17.23 10.31 17.10
C PHE A 162 17.99 9.36 16.18
N GLU A 163 17.45 8.16 15.97
CA GLU A 163 18.01 7.17 15.07
C GLU A 163 17.03 6.92 13.93
N THR A 164 17.55 6.77 12.70
CA THR A 164 16.72 6.31 11.58
C THR A 164 16.35 4.85 11.74
N ASP A 165 15.15 4.49 11.31
CA ASP A 165 14.76 3.09 11.22
C ASP A 165 15.37 2.40 9.97
N ALA A 166 14.96 1.16 9.70
CA ALA A 166 15.43 0.39 8.56
C ALA A 166 15.14 1.01 7.18
N GLN A 167 14.25 2.01 7.11
CA GLN A 167 13.87 2.74 5.90
C GLN A 167 14.47 4.16 5.84
N GLY A 168 15.41 4.47 6.72
CA GLY A 168 16.03 5.79 6.81
C GLY A 168 15.10 6.85 7.40
N GLU A 169 13.97 6.45 7.99
CA GLU A 169 12.96 7.37 8.50
C GLU A 169 13.17 7.68 9.98
N VAL A 170 12.94 8.94 10.35
CA VAL A 170 13.08 9.42 11.74
C VAL A 170 11.72 9.82 12.29
N PHE A 171 11.34 9.23 13.42
CA PHE A 171 10.11 9.56 14.13
C PHE A 171 10.41 10.44 15.35
N ILE A 172 9.96 11.68 15.28
CA ILE A 172 10.06 12.63 16.39
C ILE A 172 8.67 12.77 17.01
N PRO A 173 8.50 12.53 18.33
CA PRO A 173 7.24 12.78 19.01
C PRO A 173 6.87 14.26 18.88
N ARG A 174 5.82 14.57 18.11
CA ARG A 174 5.29 15.93 17.92
C ARG A 174 4.00 16.09 18.72
N THR A 175 3.84 17.22 19.40
CA THR A 175 2.60 17.57 20.12
C THR A 175 1.72 18.60 19.38
N GLY A 176 2.15 19.04 18.19
CA GLY A 176 1.42 19.98 17.34
C GLY A 176 2.28 20.47 16.17
N ASP A 177 2.15 21.75 15.80
CA ASP A 177 2.89 22.42 14.71
C ASP A 177 4.34 22.80 15.09
N GLU A 178 5.02 21.90 15.78
CA GLU A 178 6.37 22.12 16.28
C GLU A 178 7.39 22.02 15.15
N VAL A 179 8.22 23.06 15.01
CA VAL A 179 9.30 23.08 14.02
C VAL A 179 10.54 22.45 14.62
N TYR A 180 11.01 21.38 13.98
CA TYR A 180 12.26 20.72 14.26
C TYR A 180 13.26 21.01 13.15
N THR A 181 14.48 21.40 13.51
CA THR A 181 15.54 21.67 12.52
C THR A 181 16.58 20.57 12.58
N LEU A 182 16.77 19.86 11.47
CA LEU A 182 17.86 18.88 11.36
C LEU A 182 19.20 19.62 11.34
N LEU A 183 20.05 19.33 12.32
CA LEU A 183 21.37 19.93 12.47
C LEU A 183 22.46 19.08 11.82
N GLY A 184 22.25 17.78 11.66
CA GLY A 184 23.27 16.88 11.13
C GLY A 184 22.96 15.39 11.30
N VAL A 185 23.61 14.56 10.48
CA VAL A 185 23.79 13.13 10.72
C VAL A 185 25.14 12.93 11.39
N VAL A 186 25.15 12.20 12.49
CA VAL A 186 26.32 11.97 13.35
C VAL A 186 27.06 10.73 12.85
N GLN A 187 28.34 10.86 12.48
CA GLN A 187 29.14 9.75 11.95
C GLN A 187 29.68 8.80 13.03
N ASP A 188 29.75 9.24 14.28
CA ASP A 188 30.42 8.52 15.36
C ASP A 188 29.49 8.23 16.55
N ASP A 189 29.80 7.21 17.34
CA ASP A 189 29.12 6.90 18.61
C ASP A 189 29.41 7.92 19.73
N LEU A 190 30.18 8.97 19.45
CA LEU A 190 30.65 9.93 20.45
C LEU A 190 29.51 10.83 20.99
N PRO A 191 29.58 11.26 22.26
CA PRO A 191 28.67 12.25 22.82
C PRO A 191 28.76 13.60 22.09
N LEU A 192 27.66 14.36 22.11
CA LEU A 192 27.39 15.68 21.48
C LEU A 192 28.55 16.69 21.38
N ALA A 193 29.55 16.62 22.26
CA ALA A 193 30.66 17.55 22.35
C ALA A 193 31.82 17.26 21.36
N GLY A 194 31.79 16.16 20.61
CA GLY A 194 32.92 15.77 19.76
C GLY A 194 32.61 14.98 18.50
N ALA A 195 31.34 14.84 18.12
CA ALA A 195 30.97 14.00 16.99
C ALA A 195 31.07 14.75 15.65
N LEU A 196 31.63 14.11 14.62
CA LEU A 196 31.75 14.65 13.27
C LEU A 196 30.42 14.55 12.52
N LEU A 197 30.10 15.58 11.75
CA LEU A 197 28.93 15.59 10.85
C LEU A 197 29.27 14.82 9.58
N GLY A 198 28.42 13.88 9.20
CA GLY A 198 28.53 13.16 7.93
C GLY A 198 27.94 13.90 6.75
N GLU A 199 28.18 13.36 5.56
CA GLU A 199 27.49 13.74 4.33
C GLU A 199 26.13 13.05 4.26
N TRP A 200 25.06 13.79 3.92
CA TRP A 200 23.69 13.28 3.81
C TRP A 200 22.82 14.25 3.02
N THR A 201 21.71 13.73 2.49
CA THR A 201 20.65 14.55 1.89
C THR A 201 19.31 14.29 2.57
N VAL A 202 18.40 15.26 2.49
CA VAL A 202 17.03 15.15 3.02
C VAL A 202 16.04 15.16 1.90
N GLU A 203 15.18 14.15 1.87
CA GLU A 203 13.97 14.14 1.07
C GLU A 203 12.85 14.87 1.83
N SER A 204 12.12 15.75 1.14
CA SER A 204 10.98 16.45 1.73
C SER A 204 9.80 15.48 1.86
N MET A 205 9.32 15.28 3.09
CA MET A 205 8.10 14.50 3.31
C MET A 205 6.86 15.33 2.94
N PRO A 206 5.77 14.70 2.45
CA PRO A 206 4.55 15.42 2.15
C PRO A 206 4.02 16.15 3.40
N ASP A 207 3.63 17.42 3.23
CA ASP A 207 3.02 18.21 4.29
C ASP A 207 1.69 17.60 4.76
N LEU A 208 1.46 17.66 6.07
CA LEU A 208 0.21 17.28 6.70
C LEU A 208 -0.94 18.22 6.27
N PRO A 209 -2.14 17.71 5.92
CA PRO A 209 -3.36 18.52 5.87
C PRO A 209 -3.84 18.96 7.26
#